data_AF-A0A447R0Y4-F1
#
_entry.id   AF-A0A447R0Y4-F1
#
_cell.length_a   1.000
_cell.length_b   1.000
_cell.length_c   1.000
_cell.angle_alpha   90.00
_cell.angle_beta   90.00
_cell.angle_gamma   90.00
#
_symmetry.space_group_name_H-M   'P 1'
#
loop_
_entity.id
_entity.type
_entity.pdbx_description
1 polymer ?
#
loop_
_entity_poly.entity_id
_entity_poly.type
_entity_poly.pdbx_seq_one_letter_code
_entity_poly.pdbx_strand_id
1 'polypeptide(L)'
;MFLYIEQKLRERMNIPVFHDDQHGTAIISTAAILNGLRVVEKNISDVRMVVSGAGAAAIACMNLLVALGMQKHNIVVCDSKGVIYKGREPNMAETKAAMR
;
A
#
# COMPACT_ATOMS: atom_id res chain seq x y z
N MET A 1 5.01 8.10 -14.20
CA MET A 1 5.21 7.28 -15.42
C MET A 1 4.40 5.98 -15.35
N PHE A 2 4.69 5.05 -14.44
CA PHE A 2 4.08 3.71 -14.43
C PHE A 2 2.54 3.68 -14.19
N LEU A 3 2.03 4.45 -13.21
CA LEU A 3 0.57 4.55 -12.95
C LEU A 3 -0.21 5.09 -14.16
N TYR A 4 0.37 6.06 -14.86
CA TYR A 4 -0.24 6.65 -16.06
C TYR A 4 -0.34 5.61 -17.20
N ILE A 5 0.71 4.80 -17.39
CA ILE A 5 0.72 3.74 -18.41
C ILE A 5 -0.34 2.70 -18.08
N GLU A 6 -0.40 2.21 -16.84
CA GLU A 6 -1.41 1.22 -16.44
C GLU A 6 -2.83 1.75 -16.64
N GLN A 7 -3.10 2.99 -16.22
CA GLN A 7 -4.41 3.62 -16.41
C GLN A 7 -4.76 3.72 -17.90
N LYS A 8 -3.83 4.18 -18.74
CA LYS A 8 -4.06 4.29 -20.18
C LYS A 8 -4.25 2.93 -20.85
N LEU A 9 -3.57 1.89 -20.38
CA LEU A 9 -3.78 0.52 -20.85
C LEU A 9 -5.16 0.01 -20.41
N ARG A 10 -5.57 0.23 -19.16
CA ARG A 10 -6.93 -0.12 -18.68
C ARG A 10 -8.03 0.55 -19.50
N GLU A 11 -7.83 1.80 -19.90
CA GLU A 11 -8.78 2.55 -20.74
C GLU A 11 -8.87 2.02 -22.18
N ARG A 12 -7.80 1.39 -22.70
CA ARG A 12 -7.70 0.99 -24.12
C ARG A 12 -7.92 -0.51 -24.37
N MET A 13 -7.65 -1.34 -23.37
CA MET A 13 -7.64 -2.80 -23.52
C MET A 13 -9.01 -3.38 -23.15
N ASN A 14 -9.49 -4.36 -23.92
CA ASN A 14 -10.72 -5.11 -23.61
C ASN A 14 -10.48 -6.28 -22.63
N ILE A 15 -9.32 -6.33 -22.00
CA ILE A 15 -8.92 -7.37 -21.04
C ILE A 15 -8.42 -6.71 -19.75
N PRO A 16 -8.51 -7.39 -18.60
CA PRO A 16 -7.94 -6.89 -17.35
C PRO A 16 -6.44 -6.62 -17.50
N VAL A 17 -6.00 -5.46 -17.01
CA VAL A 17 -4.58 -5.07 -16.98
C VAL A 17 -4.05 -5.23 -15.57
N PHE A 18 -2.93 -5.94 -15.45
CA PHE A 18 -2.30 -6.27 -14.19
C PHE A 18 -0.83 -5.81 -14.21
N HIS A 19 -0.46 -4.97 -13.25
CA HIS A 19 0.94 -4.61 -13.03
C HIS A 19 1.55 -5.49 -11.95
N ASP A 20 2.48 -6.36 -12.32
CA ASP A 20 3.06 -7.37 -11.42
C ASP A 20 3.75 -6.75 -10.20
N ASP A 21 4.63 -5.74 -10.41
CA ASP A 21 5.32 -5.12 -9.28
C ASP A 21 4.40 -4.46 -8.25
N GLN A 22 3.20 -4.00 -8.64
CA GLN A 22 2.25 -3.38 -7.73
C GLN A 22 1.27 -4.40 -7.15
N HIS A 23 0.53 -5.09 -8.03
CA HIS A 23 -0.52 -6.00 -7.62
C HIS A 23 0.03 -7.35 -7.15
N GLY A 24 1.00 -7.92 -7.87
CA GLY A 24 1.64 -9.19 -7.49
C GLY A 24 2.32 -9.07 -6.14
N THR A 25 3.11 -8.01 -5.95
CA THR A 25 3.72 -7.69 -4.65
C THR A 25 2.67 -7.48 -3.55
N ALA A 26 1.56 -6.78 -3.82
CA ALA A 26 0.49 -6.60 -2.83
C ALA A 26 -0.16 -7.92 -2.43
N ILE A 27 -0.47 -8.79 -3.39
CA ILE A 27 -1.09 -10.10 -3.16
C ILE A 27 -0.19 -10.97 -2.29
N ILE A 28 1.07 -11.15 -2.67
CA ILE A 28 1.98 -12.05 -1.92
C ILE A 28 2.31 -11.50 -0.53
N SER A 29 2.52 -10.19 -0.39
CA SER A 29 2.77 -9.55 0.91
C SER A 29 1.58 -9.71 1.85
N THR A 30 0.37 -9.53 1.31
CA THR A 30 -0.87 -9.69 2.07
C THR A 30 -1.08 -11.13 2.52
N ALA A 31 -0.84 -12.10 1.63
CA ALA A 31 -0.92 -13.52 1.97
C ALA A 31 0.06 -13.88 3.10
N ALA A 32 1.30 -13.38 3.03
CA ALA A 32 2.30 -13.58 4.08
C ALA A 32 1.85 -13.00 5.43
N ILE A 33 1.34 -11.76 5.44
CA ILE A 33 0.87 -11.09 6.66
C ILE A 33 -0.33 -11.83 7.26
N LEU A 34 -1.35 -12.18 6.47
CA LEU A 34 -2.52 -12.90 6.96
C LEU A 34 -2.16 -14.25 7.56
N ASN A 35 -1.25 -14.99 6.90
CA ASN A 35 -0.77 -16.27 7.44
C ASN A 35 0.04 -16.06 8.73
N GLY A 36 0.90 -15.05 8.79
CA GLY A 36 1.63 -14.70 10.01
C GLY A 36 0.71 -14.36 11.17
N LEU A 37 -0.34 -13.56 10.93
CA LEU A 37 -1.35 -13.21 11.93
C LEU A 37 -2.11 -14.43 12.45
N ARG A 38 -2.43 -15.40 11.59
CA ARG A 38 -3.06 -16.67 11.99
C ARG A 38 -2.15 -17.48 12.92
N VAL A 39 -0.85 -17.54 12.62
CA VAL A 39 0.13 -18.28 13.45
C VAL A 39 0.28 -17.69 14.84
N VAL A 40 0.20 -16.36 14.97
CA VAL A 40 0.31 -15.67 16.27
C VAL A 40 -1.05 -15.33 16.90
N GLU A 41 -2.14 -15.85 16.33
CA GLU A 41 -3.52 -15.68 16.82
C GLU A 41 -3.93 -14.22 17.02
N LYS A 42 -3.60 -13.34 16.06
CA LYS A 42 -3.96 -11.90 16.10
C LYS A 42 -4.92 -11.53 14.99
N ASN A 43 -5.87 -10.65 15.29
CA ASN A 43 -6.70 -10.04 14.26
C ASN A 43 -5.96 -8.90 13.56
N ILE A 44 -6.18 -8.75 12.26
CA ILE A 44 -5.57 -7.70 11.44
C ILE A 44 -5.98 -6.27 11.89
N SER A 45 -7.14 -6.12 12.52
CA SER A 45 -7.62 -4.86 13.07
C SER A 45 -6.83 -4.38 14.28
N ASP A 46 -6.20 -5.31 15.01
CA ASP A 46 -5.64 -5.07 16.34
C ASP A 46 -4.13 -4.81 16.29
N VAL A 47 -3.51 -4.98 15.11
CA VAL A 47 -2.07 -4.83 14.92
C VAL A 47 -1.70 -3.47 14.36
N ARG A 48 -0.51 -3.00 14.71
CA ARG A 48 0.12 -1.80 14.15
C ARG A 48 1.19 -2.18 13.14
N MET A 49 1.29 -1.42 12.07
CA MET A 49 2.24 -1.64 10.99
C MET A 49 3.12 -0.41 10.78
N VAL A 50 4.42 -0.63 10.66
CA VAL A 50 5.38 0.40 10.23
C VAL A 50 5.90 0.00 8.87
N VAL A 51 5.83 0.92 7.91
CA VAL A 51 6.27 0.71 6.53
C VAL A 51 7.48 1.56 6.24
N SER A 52 8.57 0.92 5.85
CA SER A 52 9.77 1.61 5.37
C SER A 52 9.74 1.66 3.84
N GLY A 53 9.35 2.81 3.30
CA GLY A 53 9.18 3.06 1.87
C GLY A 53 7.75 3.47 1.53
N ALA A 54 7.62 4.54 0.73
CA ALA A 54 6.33 5.08 0.29
C ALA A 54 6.24 5.11 -1.25
N GLY A 55 6.70 4.03 -1.89
CA GLY A 55 6.62 3.83 -3.34
C GLY A 55 5.29 3.18 -3.76
N ALA A 56 5.09 3.02 -5.07
CA ALA A 56 3.85 2.47 -5.63
C ALA A 56 3.50 1.07 -5.10
N ALA A 57 4.49 0.15 -5.05
CA ALA A 57 4.28 -1.21 -4.53
C ALA A 57 3.90 -1.21 -3.04
N ALA A 58 4.59 -0.44 -2.19
CA ALA A 58 4.27 -0.32 -0.77
C ALA A 58 2.85 0.23 -0.56
N ILE A 59 2.45 1.22 -1.36
CA ILE A 59 1.11 1.79 -1.35
C ILE A 59 0.05 0.77 -1.77
N ALA A 60 0.33 -0.05 -2.80
CA ALA A 60 -0.55 -1.13 -3.21
C ALA A 60 -0.73 -2.19 -2.10
N CYS A 61 0.36 -2.61 -1.43
CA CYS A 61 0.29 -3.52 -0.28
C CYS A 61 -0.57 -2.95 0.85
N MET A 62 -0.34 -1.69 1.24
CA MET A 62 -1.12 -1.03 2.29
C MET A 62 -2.60 -0.94 1.96
N ASN A 63 -2.93 -0.54 0.73
CA ASN A 63 -4.32 -0.45 0.29
C ASN A 63 -5.04 -1.80 0.35
N LEU A 64 -4.37 -2.88 -0.05
CA LEU A 64 -4.94 -4.22 0.01
C LEU A 64 -5.13 -4.69 1.46
N LEU A 65 -4.16 -4.47 2.34
CA LEU A 65 -4.28 -4.80 3.77
C LEU A 65 -5.41 -4.03 4.45
N VAL A 66 -5.58 -2.75 4.12
CA VAL A 66 -6.69 -1.92 4.62
C VAL A 66 -8.02 -2.45 4.10
N ALA A 67 -8.11 -2.82 2.82
CA ALA A 67 -9.32 -3.42 2.25
C ALA A 67 -9.71 -4.75 2.94
N LEU A 68 -8.73 -5.45 3.53
CA LEU A 68 -8.93 -6.68 4.29
C LEU A 68 -9.09 -6.49 5.80
N GLY A 69 -9.18 -5.24 6.28
CA GLY A 69 -9.54 -4.92 7.67
C GLY A 69 -8.43 -4.33 8.53
N MET A 70 -7.23 -4.08 7.99
CA MET A 70 -6.22 -3.30 8.70
C MET A 70 -6.71 -1.85 8.89
N GLN A 71 -6.64 -1.36 10.12
CA GLN A 71 -7.04 -0.01 10.44
C GLN A 71 -6.03 1.00 9.90
N LYS A 72 -6.47 1.98 9.11
CA LYS A 72 -5.57 3.01 8.55
C LYS A 72 -4.78 3.76 9.64
N HIS A 73 -5.43 4.08 10.76
CA HIS A 73 -4.79 4.76 11.89
C HIS A 73 -3.72 3.93 12.61
N ASN A 74 -3.64 2.62 12.32
CA ASN A 74 -2.60 1.73 12.84
C ASN A 74 -1.38 1.63 11.91
N ILE A 75 -1.35 2.36 10.79
CA ILE A 75 -0.26 2.33 9.82
C ILE A 75 0.59 3.60 9.95
N VAL A 76 1.90 3.41 10.10
CA VAL A 76 2.89 4.50 10.04
C VAL A 76 3.81 4.26 8.84
N VAL A 77 3.99 5.29 8.01
CA VAL A 77 4.80 5.19 6.79
C VAL A 77 6.01 6.12 6.88
N CYS A 78 7.19 5.59 6.57
CA CYS A 78 8.43 6.33 6.44
C CYS A 78 8.90 6.33 4.98
N ASP A 79 9.43 7.45 4.50
CA ASP A 79 10.15 7.51 3.23
C ASP A 79 11.60 7.98 3.44
N SER A 80 12.32 8.27 2.36
CA SER A 80 13.73 8.69 2.41
C SER A 80 13.98 9.94 3.25
N LYS A 81 12.94 10.74 3.56
CA LYS A 81 13.05 11.94 4.39
C LYS A 81 12.63 11.67 5.85
N GLY A 82 12.22 10.45 6.23
CA GLY A 82 11.61 10.10 7.53
C GLY A 82 10.09 9.85 7.52
N VAL A 83 9.43 9.97 8.68
CA VAL A 83 8.00 9.68 8.88
C VAL A 83 7.11 10.65 8.07
N ILE A 84 6.09 10.12 7.39
CA ILE A 84 5.06 10.89 6.69
C ILE A 84 4.00 11.34 7.70
N TYR A 85 3.75 12.65 7.79
CA TYR A 85 2.74 13.24 8.68
C TYR A 85 2.09 14.48 8.04
N LYS A 86 0.94 14.89 8.59
CA LYS A 86 0.20 16.07 8.12
C LYS A 86 1.01 17.35 8.38
N GLY A 87 1.26 18.13 7.32
CA GLY A 87 2.00 19.41 7.42
C GLY A 87 3.51 19.31 7.15
N ARG A 88 4.02 18.13 6.77
CA ARG A 88 5.45 17.89 6.56
C ARG A 88 6.08 18.68 5.41
N GLU A 89 5.51 18.64 4.21
CA GLU A 89 5.97 19.44 3.05
C GLU A 89 4.83 19.69 2.05
N PRO A 90 4.81 20.83 1.34
CA PRO A 90 3.79 21.14 0.32
C PRO A 90 3.92 20.30 -0.96
N ASN A 91 5.11 19.79 -1.31
CA ASN A 91 5.37 19.04 -2.55
C ASN A 91 5.35 17.51 -2.37
N MET A 92 4.51 16.97 -1.49
CA MET A 92 4.31 15.52 -1.44
C MET A 92 3.46 15.06 -2.63
N ALA A 93 3.90 13.99 -3.30
CA ALA A 93 3.08 13.30 -4.29
C ALA A 93 1.72 12.91 -3.69
N GLU A 94 0.63 13.06 -4.44
CA GLU A 94 -0.75 12.79 -3.99
C GLU A 94 -0.90 11.39 -3.38
N THR A 95 -0.21 10.39 -3.94
CA THR A 95 -0.22 9.01 -3.47
C THR A 95 0.35 8.86 -2.06
N LYS A 96 1.32 9.69 -1.66
CA LYS A 96 1.85 9.76 -0.29
C LYS A 96 0.94 10.55 0.63
N ALA A 97 0.26 11.58 0.09
CA ALA A 97 -0.70 12.39 0.85
C ALA A 97 -1.96 11.59 1.25
N ALA A 98 -2.28 10.50 0.54
CA ALA A 98 -3.37 9.59 0.89
C ALA A 98 -3.04 8.64 2.07
N MET A 99 -1.77 8.54 2.46
CA MET A 99 -1.26 7.70 3.57
C MET A 99 -1.11 8.48 4.88
N ARG A 100 -1.98 9.48 5.07
CA ARG A 100 -2.08 10.29 6.29
C ARG A 100 -2.86 9.60 7.40
#